data_AF-A0AAD6MN11-F1
#
_entry.id   AF-A0AAD6MN11-F1
#
_cell.length_a   1.000
_cell.length_b   1.000
_cell.length_c   1.000
_cell.angle_alpha   90.00
_cell.angle_beta   90.00
_cell.angle_gamma   90.00
#
_symmetry.space_group_name_H-M   'P 1'
#
loop_
_entity.id
_entity.type
_entity.pdbx_description
1 polymer ?
#
loop_
_entity_poly.entity_id
_entity_poly.type
_entity_poly.pdbx_seq_one_letter_code
_entity_poly.pdbx_strand_id
1 'polypeptide(L)' 'MSNVETWMSAALTDEETCTDGFEDVTDGAVKTEVCNRVADAKKFTSNALALVNTYAAAGTP' A
#
# COMPACT_ATOMS: atom_id res chain seq x y z
N MET A 1 17.85 -3.31 -5.66
CA MET A 1 16.39 -3.20 -5.43
C MET A 1 16.00 -2.87 -3.99
N SER A 2 16.84 -3.13 -2.99
CA SER A 2 16.55 -2.87 -1.56
C SER A 2 15.78 -1.58 -1.22
N ASN A 3 16.17 -0.41 -1.76
CA ASN A 3 15.47 0.85 -1.46
C ASN A 3 14.02 0.84 -1.93
N VAL A 4 13.74 0.38 -3.15
CA VAL A 4 12.36 0.37 -3.69
C VAL A 4 11.50 -0.65 -2.95
N GLU A 5 12.04 -1.83 -2.62
CA GLU A 5 11.35 -2.83 -1.80
C GLU A 5 11.00 -2.27 -0.41
N THR A 6 11.95 -1.57 0.22
CA THR A 6 11.77 -0.93 1.53
C THR A 6 10.70 0.17 1.49
N TRP A 7 10.77 1.08 0.51
CA TRP A 7 9.80 2.18 0.42
C TRP A 7 8.39 1.71 0.08
N MET A 8 8.25 0.68 -0.75
CA MET A 8 6.93 0.12 -1.05
C MET A 8 6.33 -0.63 0.14
N SER A 9 7.17 -1.32 0.93
CA SER A 9 6.72 -1.95 2.17
C SER A 9 6.30 -0.91 3.21
N ALA A 10 7.01 0.22 3.28
CA ALA A 10 6.63 1.36 4.10
C ALA A 10 5.32 1.99 3.61
N ALA A 11 5.14 2.20 2.30
CA ALA A 11 3.90 2.72 1.73
C ALA A 11 2.69 1.83 2.07
N LEU A 12 2.82 0.50 1.99
CA LEU A 12 1.78 -0.43 2.44
C LEU A 12 1.43 -0.24 3.92
N THR A 13 2.45 -0.01 4.76
CA THR A 13 2.24 0.22 6.21
C THR A 13 1.53 1.55 6.46
N ASP A 14 1.88 2.59 5.71
CA ASP A 14 1.24 3.91 5.79
C ASP A 14 -0.22 3.85 5.33
N GLU A 15 -0.51 3.08 4.28
CA GLU A 15 -1.87 2.84 3.78
C GLU A 15 -2.72 2.08 4.81
N GLU A 16 -2.18 1.04 5.47
CA GLU A 16 -2.87 0.37 6.58
C GLU A 16 -3.13 1.31 7.75
N THR A 17 -2.10 2.02 8.20
CA THR A 17 -2.20 2.97 9.31
C THR A 17 -3.19 4.09 8.99
N CYS A 18 -3.29 4.49 7.72
CA CYS A 18 -4.28 5.44 7.26
C CYS A 18 -5.69 4.91 7.51
N THR A 19 -6.02 3.68 7.12
CA THR A 19 -7.35 3.11 7.38
C THR A 19 -7.63 2.84 8.85
N ASP A 20 -6.61 2.42 9.62
CA ASP A 20 -6.70 2.21 11.07
C ASP A 20 -7.12 3.50 11.79
N GLY A 21 -6.60 4.65 11.34
CA GLY A 21 -6.97 5.96 11.87
C GLY A 21 -8.45 6.35 11.67
N PHE A 22 -9.20 5.62 10.85
CA PHE A 22 -10.64 5.82 10.63
C PHE A 22 -11.53 4.79 11.32
N GLU A 23 -10.99 3.82 12.05
CA GLU A 23 -11.81 2.76 12.69
C GLU A 23 -12.87 3.34 13.64
N ASP A 24 -12.48 4.30 14.49
CA ASP A 24 -13.36 4.97 15.46
C ASP A 24 -14.17 6.14 14.86
N VAL A 25 -13.98 6.44 13.58
CA VAL A 25 -14.76 7.49 12.89
C VAL A 25 -16.12 6.92 12.51
N THR A 26 -17.20 7.63 12.86
CA THR A 26 -18.56 7.27 12.48
C THR A 26 -18.67 7.09 10.96
N ASP A 27 -19.35 6.04 10.53
CA ASP A 27 -19.54 5.78 9.11
C ASP A 27 -20.25 6.95 8.41
N GLY A 28 -19.70 7.32 7.26
CA GLY A 28 -20.15 8.46 6.47
C GLY A 28 -19.38 8.56 5.17
N ALA A 29 -19.86 9.42 4.27
CA ALA A 29 -19.33 9.53 2.91
C ALA A 29 -17.80 9.72 2.87
N VAL A 30 -17.26 10.56 3.76
CA VAL A 30 -15.81 10.83 3.83
C VAL A 30 -15.01 9.58 4.20
N LYS A 31 -15.40 8.87 5.27
CA LYS A 31 -14.72 7.63 5.69
C LYS A 31 -14.75 6.59 4.55
N THR A 32 -15.93 6.35 3.98
CA THR A 32 -16.09 5.40 2.87
C THR A 32 -15.22 5.76 1.66
N GLU A 33 -15.23 7.03 1.27
CA GLU A 33 -14.48 7.50 0.11
C GLU A 33 -12.96 7.43 0.33
N VAL A 34 -12.48 7.78 1.53
CA VAL A 34 -11.06 7.67 1.90
C VAL A 34 -10.64 6.20 1.95
N CYS A 35 -11.35 5.35 2.71
CA CYS A 35 -11.01 3.93 2.84
C CYS A 35 -11.01 3.21 1.49
N ASN A 36 -11.95 3.51 0.58
CA ASN A 36 -11.97 2.91 -0.75
C ASN A 36 -10.75 3.32 -1.59
N ARG A 37 -10.38 4.61 -1.57
CA ARG A 37 -9.19 5.09 -2.31
C ARG A 37 -7.89 4.51 -1.76
N VAL A 38 -7.78 4.39 -0.44
CA VAL A 38 -6.60 3.79 0.20
C VAL A 38 -6.53 2.29 -0.11
N ALA A 39 -7.66 1.59 -0.16
CA ALA A 39 -7.70 0.19 -0.58
C ALA A 39 -7.22 0.00 -2.03
N ASP A 40 -7.60 0.90 -2.95
CA ASP A 40 -7.09 0.90 -4.33
C ASP A 40 -5.58 1.18 -4.37
N ALA A 41 -5.10 2.17 -3.61
CA ALA A 41 -3.67 2.48 -3.49
C ALA A 41 -2.87 1.27 -2.98
N LYS A 42 -3.32 0.64 -1.89
CA LYS A 42 -2.74 -0.59 -1.33
C LYS A 42 -2.64 -1.70 -2.35
N LYS A 43 -3.68 -1.90 -3.16
CA LYS A 43 -3.68 -2.89 -4.23
C LYS A 43 -2.61 -2.58 -5.29
N PHE A 44 -2.47 -1.31 -5.70
CA PHE A 44 -1.45 -0.91 -6.66
C PHE A 44 -0.03 -1.06 -6.09
N THR A 45 0.19 -0.59 -4.86
CA THR A 45 1.47 -0.71 -4.15
C THR A 45 1.87 -2.18 -3.99
N SER A 46 0.94 -3.06 -3.59
CA SER A 46 1.17 -4.50 -3.45
C SER A 46 1.51 -5.18 -4.78
N ASN A 47 0.75 -4.90 -5.84
CA ASN A 47 1.04 -5.42 -7.17
C ASN A 47 2.43 -5.00 -7.66
N ALA A 48 2.77 -3.73 -7.48
CA ALA A 48 4.04 -3.19 -7.92
C ALA A 48 5.21 -3.75 -7.09
N LEU A 49 5.04 -3.94 -5.78
CA LEU A 49 6.03 -4.61 -4.92
C LEU A 49 6.27 -6.06 -5.36
N ALA A 50 5.21 -6.79 -5.76
CA ALA A 50 5.35 -8.14 -6.29
C ALA A 50 6.19 -8.17 -7.58
N LEU A 51 5.99 -7.21 -8.48
CA LEU A 51 6.80 -7.07 -9.70
C LEU A 51 8.26 -6.75 -9.37
N VAL A 52 8.50 -5.82 -8.44
CA VAL A 52 9.85 -5.45 -7.99
C VAL A 52 10.57 -6.64 -7.36
N ASN A 53 9.92 -7.37 -6.46
CA ASN A 53 10.48 -8.57 -5.84
C ASN A 53 10.83 -9.64 -6.89
N THR A 54 9.94 -9.81 -7.89
CA THR A 54 10.19 -10.75 -8.99
C THR A 54 11.41 -10.33 -9.82
N TYR A 55 11.52 -9.04 -10.14
CA TYR A 55 12.67 -8.50 -10.88
C TYR A 55 13.97 -8.63 -10.07
N ALA A 56 13.94 -8.30 -8.78
CA ALA A 56 15.09 -8.42 -7.88
C ALA A 56 15.57 -9.89 -7.76
N ALA A 57 14.64 -10.83 -7.64
CA ALA A 57 14.94 -12.26 -7.55
C ALA A 57 15.43 -12.87 -8.87
N ALA A 58 14.97 -12.35 -10.02
CA ALA A 58 15.41 -12.81 -11.33
C ALA A 58 16.89 -12.47 -11.65
N GLY A 59 17.57 -11.71 -10.78
CA GLY A 59 19.02 -11.46 -10.88
C GLY A 59 19.45 -10.86 -12.21
N THR A 60 18.57 -10.08 -12.85
CA THR A 60 18.94 -9.41 -14.10
C THR A 60 19.85 -8.24 -13.76
N PRO A 61 21.06 -8.14 -14.36
CA PRO A 61 22.06 -7.13 -14.01
C PRO A 61 21.54 -5.69 -14.10
#